data_AF-A0A1G3QDG2-F1
#
_entry.id   AF-A0A1G3QDG2-F1
#
_cell.length_a   1.000
_cell.length_b   1.000
_cell.length_c   1.000
_cell.angle_alpha   90.00
_cell.angle_beta   90.00
_cell.angle_gamma   90.00
#
_symmetry.space_group_name_H-M   'P 1'
#
loop_
_entity.id
_entity.type
_entity.pdbx_description
1 polymer ?
#
loop_
_entity_poly.entity_id
_entity_poly.type
_entity_poly.pdbx_seq_one_letter_code
_entity_poly.pdbx_strand_id
1 'polypeptide(L)'
;MKKPERWFIYMLECENGSYYTGFTDDMARRYAEHRKGTIKSKFTRSFKPVRVARCWRLAGSRGTALKIERLIQGMDRKKKDVIVAGRAGLEDIVRESLGYDVVIEPYDFAPDGGVPDDERDITRYLAGEADRSVRNPYLEAVISLVDGHRGRADLARLMSEKKGDFVSRYAFSIPTIDVVREIVRYSPLVEIGAGSGYWAMCLVSAGADIIAYDKRPPGGEPPWEWHDGNRWFDDTWFQVHEGDESMAGRYPERTLFLCWPPLYDPMAASALCHYREVGGKTLIYVGGSGLTADDDFHRELRSQKMIRSVKLWSWPGTDERMMIFSIHRLSGRHGEASR
;
A
#
# COMPACT_ATOMS: atom_id res chain seq x y z
N MET A 1 -26.12 14.19 17.76
CA MET A 1 -24.81 14.03 17.08
C MET A 1 -24.81 12.68 16.37
N LYS A 2 -24.50 12.65 15.06
CA LYS A 2 -24.34 11.41 14.30
C LYS A 2 -23.23 10.58 14.96
N LYS A 3 -23.47 9.30 15.24
CA LYS A 3 -22.42 8.42 15.78
C LYS A 3 -21.30 8.33 14.73
N PRO A 4 -20.01 8.39 15.12
CA PRO A 4 -18.94 8.14 14.16
C PRO A 4 -19.03 6.69 13.68
N GLU A 5 -19.08 6.53 12.35
CA GLU A 5 -19.11 5.24 11.64
C GLU A 5 -17.71 4.63 11.49
N ARG A 6 -16.67 5.36 11.93
CA ARG A 6 -15.26 4.98 11.83
C ARG A 6 -14.55 5.25 13.16
N TRP A 7 -13.75 4.28 13.58
CA TRP A 7 -12.88 4.37 14.76
C TRP A 7 -11.46 3.96 14.39
N PHE A 8 -10.50 4.43 15.16
CA PHE A 8 -9.10 4.02 15.10
C PHE A 8 -8.78 3.18 16.32
N ILE A 9 -8.17 2.02 16.12
CA ILE A 9 -7.51 1.22 17.16
C ILE A 9 -6.01 1.46 17.01
N TYR A 10 -5.29 1.70 18.10
CA TYR A 10 -3.85 1.98 18.02
C TYR A 10 -3.06 1.37 19.17
N MET A 11 -1.78 1.14 18.89
CA MET A 11 -0.75 0.77 19.83
C MET A 11 0.38 1.79 19.78
N LEU A 12 0.79 2.31 20.93
CA LEU A 12 1.93 3.21 21.08
C LEU A 12 3.05 2.46 21.78
N GLU A 13 4.27 2.55 21.27
CA GLU A 13 5.45 2.13 22.01
C GLU A 13 5.87 3.26 22.94
N CYS A 14 5.98 2.97 24.23
CA CYS A 14 6.32 3.94 25.27
C CYS A 14 7.80 3.81 25.69
N GLU A 15 8.34 4.86 26.32
CA GLU A 15 9.76 4.95 26.72
C GLU A 15 10.23 3.77 27.61
N ASN A 16 9.34 3.17 28.39
CA ASN A 16 9.63 1.98 29.18
C ASN A 16 9.57 0.66 28.40
N GLY A 17 9.52 0.73 27.06
CA GLY A 17 9.39 -0.40 26.15
C GLY A 17 8.01 -1.05 26.12
N SER A 18 7.03 -0.58 26.90
CA SER A 18 5.68 -1.16 26.92
C SER A 18 4.83 -0.70 25.73
N TYR A 19 3.79 -1.46 25.41
CA TYR A 19 2.76 -1.01 24.46
C TYR A 19 1.53 -0.51 25.22
N TYR A 20 1.15 0.74 24.93
CA TYR A 20 -0.16 1.27 25.30
C TYR A 20 -1.15 1.01 24.17
N THR A 21 -2.32 0.45 24.47
CA THR A 21 -3.40 0.25 23.50
C THR A 21 -4.56 1.18 23.79
N GLY A 22 -5.08 1.83 22.75
CA GLY A 22 -6.26 2.68 22.85
C GLY A 22 -7.13 2.66 21.60
N PHE A 23 -8.29 3.32 21.68
CA PHE A 23 -9.10 3.66 20.51
C PHE A 23 -9.57 5.12 20.54
N THR A 24 -9.92 5.68 19.37
CA THR A 24 -10.38 7.07 19.21
C THR A 24 -11.13 7.23 17.88
N ASP A 25 -11.98 8.23 17.77
CA ASP A 25 -12.57 8.68 16.49
C ASP A 25 -11.66 9.68 15.76
N ASP A 26 -10.72 10.29 16.49
CA ASP A 26 -9.74 11.26 16.00
C ASP A 26 -8.34 10.86 16.48
N MET A 27 -7.55 10.26 15.59
CA MET A 27 -6.21 9.73 15.89
C MET A 27 -5.20 10.86 16.12
N ALA A 28 -5.24 11.90 15.29
CA ALA A 28 -4.31 13.02 15.38
C ALA A 28 -4.42 13.76 16.72
N ARG A 29 -5.64 14.14 17.09
CA ARG A 29 -5.90 14.79 18.39
C ARG A 29 -5.50 13.89 19.54
N ARG A 30 -5.87 12.60 19.51
CA ARG A 30 -5.60 11.69 20.62
C ARG A 30 -4.11 11.42 20.82
N TYR A 31 -3.36 11.29 19.74
CA TYR A 31 -1.91 11.14 19.82
C TYR A 31 -1.24 12.40 20.40
N ALA A 32 -1.68 13.59 19.97
CA ALA A 32 -1.19 14.85 20.54
C ALA A 32 -1.48 14.96 22.05
N GLU A 33 -2.65 14.51 22.52
CA GLU A 33 -2.97 14.42 23.95
C GLU A 33 -2.02 13.49 24.71
N HIS A 34 -1.66 12.34 24.13
CA HIS A 34 -0.70 11.40 24.73
C HIS A 34 0.70 12.01 24.83
N ARG A 35 1.19 12.67 23.77
CA ARG A 35 2.48 13.37 23.79
C ARG A 35 2.52 14.50 24.83
N LYS A 36 1.46 15.31 24.88
CA LYS A 36 1.33 16.39 25.89
C LYS A 36 1.20 15.84 27.31
N GLY A 37 0.77 14.59 27.49
CA GLY A 37 0.59 13.96 28.80
C GLY A 37 -0.60 14.54 29.56
N THR A 38 -1.73 14.71 28.88
CA THR A 38 -2.95 15.27 29.50
C THR A 38 -3.48 14.38 30.63
N ILE A 39 -4.38 14.92 31.46
CA ILE A 39 -5.01 14.20 32.59
C ILE A 39 -5.72 12.91 32.13
N LYS A 40 -6.25 12.89 30.90
CA LYS A 40 -6.94 11.75 30.28
C LYS A 40 -5.99 10.65 29.77
N SER A 41 -4.68 10.82 30.00
CA SER A 41 -3.61 9.98 29.47
C SER A 41 -2.65 9.55 30.60
N LYS A 42 -3.20 9.12 31.75
CA LYS A 42 -2.43 8.82 32.97
C LYS A 42 -1.19 7.94 32.73
N PHE A 43 -1.35 6.84 31.99
CA PHE A 43 -0.23 5.92 31.70
C PHE A 43 0.85 6.57 30.84
N THR A 44 0.45 7.13 29.70
CA THR A 44 1.36 7.76 28.73
C THR A 44 1.91 9.11 29.19
N ARG A 45 1.33 9.68 30.26
CA ARG A 45 1.92 10.80 31.00
C ARG A 45 3.14 10.34 31.81
N SER A 46 3.11 9.14 32.38
CA SER A 46 4.23 8.55 33.11
C SER A 46 5.28 7.91 32.17
N PHE A 47 4.84 7.38 31.02
CA PHE A 47 5.71 6.77 30.01
C PHE A 47 5.37 7.32 28.64
N LYS A 48 6.13 8.32 28.15
CA LYS A 48 5.75 9.02 26.94
C LYS A 48 5.77 8.08 25.73
N PRO A 49 4.87 8.25 24.75
CA PRO A 49 4.98 7.55 23.48
C PRO A 49 6.26 7.95 22.75
N VAL A 50 7.05 6.96 22.33
CA VAL A 50 8.21 7.12 21.44
C VAL A 50 7.75 7.11 19.99
N ARG A 51 6.82 6.22 19.64
CA ARG A 51 6.23 6.13 18.30
C ARG A 51 4.86 5.45 18.32
N VAL A 52 4.14 5.59 17.21
CA VAL A 52 2.99 4.74 16.90
C VAL A 52 3.52 3.38 16.48
N ALA A 53 3.32 2.36 17.31
CA ALA A 53 3.77 1.01 17.01
C ALA A 53 2.91 0.39 15.90
N ARG A 54 1.59 0.59 15.98
CA ARG A 54 0.62 0.13 14.97
C ARG A 54 -0.69 0.88 15.09
N CYS A 55 -1.40 1.06 13.99
CA CYS A 55 -2.76 1.60 14.00
C CYS A 55 -3.63 0.88 12.97
N TRP A 56 -4.92 0.84 13.22
CA TRP A 56 -5.94 0.27 12.37
C TRP A 56 -7.16 1.17 12.30
N ARG A 57 -7.84 1.14 11.15
CA ARG A 57 -9.14 1.76 10.91
C ARG A 57 -10.22 0.69 11.01
N LEU A 58 -11.20 0.93 11.88
CA LEU A 58 -12.37 0.08 12.08
C LEU A 58 -13.61 0.79 11.52
N ALA A 59 -14.31 0.15 10.59
CA ALA A 59 -15.68 0.54 10.25
C ALA A 59 -16.64 -0.12 11.26
N GLY A 60 -17.33 0.68 12.07
CA GLY A 60 -18.21 0.13 13.10
C GLY A 60 -18.48 1.07 14.28
N SER A 61 -18.95 0.47 15.37
CA SER A 61 -19.42 1.20 16.55
C SER A 61 -18.35 1.34 17.63
N ARG A 62 -18.54 2.33 18.51
CA ARG A 62 -17.73 2.50 19.74
C ARG A 62 -17.64 1.22 20.58
N GLY A 63 -18.75 0.48 20.67
CA GLY A 63 -18.81 -0.77 21.43
C GLY A 63 -17.91 -1.85 20.85
N THR A 64 -17.83 -1.92 19.52
CA THR A 64 -16.91 -2.82 18.81
C THR A 64 -15.46 -2.41 19.08
N ALA A 65 -15.14 -1.11 18.96
CA ALA A 65 -13.80 -0.60 19.24
C ALA A 65 -13.33 -0.91 20.67
N LEU A 66 -14.22 -0.75 21.65
CA LEU A 66 -13.94 -1.06 23.07
C LEU A 66 -13.66 -2.55 23.29
N LYS A 67 -14.39 -3.46 22.63
CA LYS A 67 -14.14 -4.90 22.72
C LYS A 67 -12.78 -5.27 22.14
N ILE A 68 -12.42 -4.69 20.99
CA ILE A 68 -11.12 -4.93 20.34
C ILE A 68 -9.97 -4.36 21.19
N GLU A 69 -10.12 -3.16 21.75
CA GLU A 69 -9.14 -2.59 22.68
C GLU A 69 -8.87 -3.55 23.86
N ARG A 70 -9.93 -4.05 24.52
CA ARG A 70 -9.81 -4.99 25.63
C ARG A 70 -9.14 -6.31 25.23
N LEU A 71 -9.50 -6.83 24.05
CA LEU A 71 -8.88 -8.03 23.50
C LEU A 71 -7.37 -7.85 23.37
N ILE A 72 -6.92 -6.76 22.75
CA ILE A 72 -5.49 -6.47 22.58
C ILE A 72 -4.82 -6.22 23.94
N GLN A 73 -5.46 -5.49 24.86
CA GLN A 73 -4.90 -5.25 26.20
C GLN A 73 -4.60 -6.56 26.93
N GLY A 74 -5.48 -7.57 26.82
CA GLY A 74 -5.31 -8.89 27.40
C GLY A 74 -4.28 -9.79 26.72
N MET A 75 -3.73 -9.40 25.56
CA MET A 75 -2.67 -10.17 24.90
C MET A 75 -1.33 -10.05 25.65
N ASP A 76 -0.60 -11.16 25.67
CA ASP A 76 0.80 -11.16 26.10
C ASP A 76 1.69 -10.37 25.12
N ARG A 77 2.95 -10.15 25.52
CA ARG A 77 3.91 -9.38 24.73
C ARG A 77 4.19 -10.02 23.36
N LYS A 78 4.33 -11.35 23.30
CA LYS A 78 4.64 -12.06 22.04
C LYS A 78 3.55 -11.86 21.01
N LYS A 79 2.27 -11.99 21.39
CA LYS A 79 1.13 -11.74 20.51
C LYS A 79 1.08 -10.28 20.05
N LYS A 80 1.36 -9.32 20.96
CA LYS A 80 1.46 -7.89 20.64
C LYS A 80 2.56 -7.61 19.61
N ASP A 81 3.74 -8.18 19.78
CA ASP A 81 4.84 -8.01 18.82
C ASP A 81 4.49 -8.57 17.43
N VAL A 82 3.77 -9.69 17.36
CA VAL A 82 3.33 -10.30 16.10
C VAL A 82 2.33 -9.39 15.35
N ILE A 83 1.33 -8.81 16.04
CA ILE A 83 0.39 -7.88 15.39
C ILE A 83 1.04 -6.54 15.03
N VAL A 84 1.98 -6.04 15.85
CA VAL A 84 2.75 -4.83 15.56
C VAL A 84 3.62 -5.02 14.31
N ALA A 85 4.24 -6.20 14.17
CA ALA A 85 5.02 -6.57 13.00
C ALA A 85 4.16 -6.86 11.75
N GLY A 86 2.82 -6.80 11.83
CA GLY A 86 1.92 -7.17 10.73
C GLY A 86 1.93 -8.67 10.39
N ARG A 87 2.54 -9.51 11.24
CA ARG A 87 2.64 -10.96 11.05
C ARG A 87 1.36 -11.70 11.42
N ALA A 88 0.40 -11.04 12.08
CA ALA A 88 -0.97 -11.51 12.30
C ALA A 88 -1.98 -10.40 12.01
N GLY A 89 -3.09 -10.75 11.34
CA GLY A 89 -4.17 -9.82 11.02
C GLY A 89 -5.05 -9.62 12.25
N LEU A 90 -5.34 -8.37 12.60
CA LEU A 90 -6.20 -8.09 13.75
C LEU A 90 -7.65 -8.55 13.49
N GLU A 91 -8.10 -8.51 12.24
CA GLU A 91 -9.40 -9.04 11.81
C GLU A 91 -9.56 -10.53 12.15
N ASP A 92 -8.59 -11.37 11.77
CA ASP A 92 -8.62 -12.81 12.06
C ASP A 92 -8.68 -13.07 13.57
N ILE A 93 -7.86 -12.36 14.34
CA ILE A 93 -7.82 -12.50 15.81
C ILE A 93 -9.15 -12.08 16.43
N VAL A 94 -9.79 -11.03 15.91
CA VAL A 94 -11.12 -10.59 16.36
C VAL A 94 -12.17 -11.64 16.03
N ARG A 95 -12.17 -12.18 14.81
CA ARG A 95 -13.10 -13.23 14.39
C ARG A 95 -12.97 -14.47 15.28
N GLU A 96 -11.75 -14.94 15.52
CA GLU A 96 -11.46 -16.11 16.35
C GLU A 96 -11.80 -15.89 17.83
N SER A 97 -11.53 -14.70 18.37
CA SER A 97 -11.67 -14.44 19.81
C SER A 97 -13.05 -13.92 20.20
N LEU A 98 -13.72 -13.18 19.32
CA LEU A 98 -15.00 -12.51 19.60
C LEU A 98 -16.18 -13.10 18.83
N GLY A 99 -15.94 -13.97 17.83
CA GLY A 99 -16.98 -14.73 17.14
C GLY A 99 -17.82 -13.93 16.14
N TYR A 100 -17.33 -12.79 15.65
CA TYR A 100 -17.98 -12.01 14.60
C TYR A 100 -16.96 -11.31 13.69
N ASP A 101 -17.36 -11.05 12.45
CA ASP A 101 -16.54 -10.35 11.46
C ASP A 101 -16.54 -8.84 11.69
N VAL A 102 -15.41 -8.21 11.38
CA VAL A 102 -15.23 -6.76 11.44
C VAL A 102 -14.43 -6.29 10.24
N VAL A 103 -14.74 -5.11 9.72
CA VAL A 103 -13.88 -4.46 8.72
C VAL A 103 -12.85 -3.63 9.47
N ILE A 104 -11.65 -4.19 9.64
CA ILE A 104 -10.53 -3.53 10.32
C ILE A 104 -9.22 -3.63 9.52
N GLU A 105 -8.74 -2.47 9.06
CA GLU A 105 -7.63 -2.39 8.12
C GLU A 105 -6.43 -1.68 8.78
N PRO A 106 -5.18 -2.07 8.48
CA PRO A 106 -4.01 -1.28 8.89
C PRO A 106 -4.13 0.19 8.45
N TYR A 107 -3.72 1.11 9.32
CA TYR A 107 -3.68 2.54 9.06
C TYR A 107 -2.32 3.10 9.47
N ASP A 108 -1.61 3.71 8.52
CA ASP A 108 -0.30 4.32 8.78
C ASP A 108 -0.48 5.80 9.19
N PHE A 109 -0.64 6.01 10.50
CA PHE A 109 -0.74 7.35 11.06
C PHE A 109 0.64 8.03 11.13
N ALA A 110 0.75 9.25 10.57
CA ALA A 110 1.97 10.07 10.57
C ALA A 110 1.89 11.21 11.62
N PRO A 111 2.52 11.06 12.79
CA PRO A 111 2.30 11.97 13.92
C PRO A 111 3.03 13.33 13.89
N ASP A 112 4.11 13.47 13.11
CA ASP A 112 5.04 14.60 13.19
C ASP A 112 4.81 15.65 12.08
N GLY A 113 3.55 15.91 11.75
CA GLY A 113 3.18 16.91 10.73
C GLY A 113 3.27 16.41 9.29
N GLY A 114 3.49 15.10 9.10
CA GLY A 114 3.20 14.46 7.82
C GLY A 114 1.71 14.53 7.53
N VAL A 115 1.34 14.71 6.25
CA VAL A 115 -0.07 14.68 5.83
C VAL A 115 -0.63 13.28 6.16
N PRO A 116 -1.75 13.19 6.90
CA PRO A 116 -2.39 11.91 7.20
C PRO A 116 -2.62 11.09 5.94
N ASP A 117 -2.58 9.75 6.07
CA ASP A 117 -2.70 8.84 4.94
C ASP A 117 -3.92 9.14 4.05
N ASP A 118 -5.08 9.46 4.64
CA ASP A 118 -6.29 9.79 3.90
C ASP A 118 -6.25 11.14 3.17
N GLU A 119 -5.38 12.05 3.59
CA GLU A 119 -5.22 13.38 3.03
C GLU A 119 -4.08 13.50 2.02
N ARG A 120 -3.35 12.41 1.76
CA ARG A 120 -2.27 12.40 0.77
C ARG A 120 -2.83 12.71 -0.61
N ASP A 121 -2.31 13.80 -1.15
CA ASP A 121 -2.56 14.34 -2.47
C ASP A 121 -1.27 15.02 -2.90
N ILE A 122 -0.81 14.76 -4.12
CA ILE A 122 0.49 15.21 -4.58
C ILE A 122 0.63 16.75 -4.56
N THR A 123 -0.46 17.50 -4.63
CA THR A 123 -0.46 18.98 -4.49
C THR A 123 0.01 19.45 -3.11
N ARG A 124 -0.04 18.56 -2.11
CA ARG A 124 0.41 18.81 -0.74
C ARG A 124 1.79 18.20 -0.46
N TYR A 125 2.42 17.58 -1.46
CA TYR A 125 3.74 16.99 -1.29
C TYR A 125 4.76 18.06 -0.91
N LEU A 126 5.61 17.73 0.06
CA LEU A 126 6.72 18.56 0.50
C LEU A 126 8.00 17.77 0.23
N ALA A 127 8.77 18.25 -0.74
CA ALA A 127 10.04 17.63 -1.09
C ALA A 127 11.02 17.68 0.09
N GLY A 128 11.71 16.58 0.34
CA GLY A 128 12.78 16.45 1.31
C GLY A 128 14.10 16.01 0.67
N GLU A 129 15.19 16.07 1.43
CA GLU A 129 16.51 15.64 0.93
C GLU A 129 16.53 14.18 0.47
N ALA A 130 15.70 13.33 1.09
CA ALA A 130 15.55 11.93 0.75
C ALA A 130 15.08 11.71 -0.71
N ASP A 131 14.29 12.61 -1.28
CA ASP A 131 13.79 12.47 -2.66
C ASP A 131 14.93 12.42 -3.69
N ARG A 132 16.07 13.07 -3.39
CA ARG A 132 17.26 13.10 -4.26
C ARG A 132 18.07 11.80 -4.24
N SER A 133 17.74 10.88 -3.33
CA SER A 133 18.46 9.58 -3.21
C SER A 133 18.01 8.55 -4.25
N VAL A 134 16.97 8.84 -5.02
CA VAL A 134 16.42 7.94 -6.04
C VAL A 134 16.29 8.71 -7.35
N ARG A 135 16.75 8.12 -8.45
CA ARG A 135 16.51 8.67 -9.79
C ARG A 135 15.01 8.67 -10.06
N ASN A 136 14.40 9.86 -10.12
CA ASN A 136 12.96 9.99 -10.28
C ASN A 136 12.56 11.30 -10.99
N PRO A 137 12.82 11.42 -12.31
CA PRO A 137 12.48 12.62 -13.08
C PRO A 137 10.98 12.98 -13.05
N TYR A 138 10.10 12.00 -12.89
CA TYR A 138 8.66 12.22 -12.67
C TYR A 138 8.43 13.02 -11.39
N LEU A 139 8.92 12.54 -10.25
CA LEU A 139 8.73 13.24 -8.98
C LEU A 139 9.43 14.60 -8.99
N GLU A 140 10.61 14.73 -9.60
CA GLU A 140 11.28 16.02 -9.78
C GLU A 140 10.42 17.02 -10.55
N ALA A 141 9.84 16.60 -11.68
CA ALA A 141 8.96 17.44 -12.49
C ALA A 141 7.67 17.81 -11.75
N VAL A 142 7.11 16.88 -10.99
CA VAL A 142 5.94 17.11 -10.13
C VAL A 142 6.26 18.11 -9.02
N ILE A 143 7.38 17.94 -8.31
CA ILE A 143 7.84 18.87 -7.27
C ILE A 143 8.00 20.27 -7.86
N SER A 144 8.69 20.40 -9.00
CA SER A 144 8.87 21.69 -9.67
C SER A 144 7.53 22.34 -10.02
N LEU A 145 6.54 21.56 -10.47
CA LEU A 145 5.21 22.07 -10.80
C LEU A 145 4.46 22.54 -9.55
N VAL A 146 4.46 21.75 -8.48
CA VAL A 146 3.81 22.05 -7.20
C VAL A 146 4.44 23.28 -6.54
N ASP A 147 5.77 23.33 -6.46
CA ASP A 147 6.48 24.45 -5.82
C ASP A 147 6.30 25.75 -6.60
N GLY A 148 6.33 25.70 -7.94
CA GLY A 148 6.12 26.89 -8.78
C GLY A 148 4.70 27.48 -8.71
N HIS A 149 3.73 26.72 -8.23
CA HIS A 149 2.30 27.09 -8.21
C HIS A 149 1.68 26.98 -6.80
N ARG A 150 2.53 26.89 -5.77
CA ARG A 150 2.09 26.71 -4.38
C ARG A 150 1.19 27.87 -3.95
N GLY A 151 0.05 27.54 -3.35
CA GLY A 151 -0.92 28.52 -2.85
C GLY A 151 -1.88 29.08 -3.91
N ARG A 152 -1.77 28.66 -5.19
CA ARG A 152 -2.79 28.99 -6.18
C ARG A 152 -4.05 28.15 -5.96
N ALA A 153 -5.21 28.81 -6.01
CA ALA A 153 -6.50 28.17 -5.80
C ALA A 153 -6.84 27.09 -6.85
N ASP A 154 -6.20 27.14 -8.02
CA ASP A 154 -6.42 26.28 -9.18
C ASP A 154 -5.35 25.20 -9.38
N LEU A 155 -4.40 25.02 -8.45
CA LEU A 155 -3.31 24.03 -8.60
C LEU A 155 -3.84 22.62 -8.91
N ALA A 156 -4.89 22.18 -8.22
CA ALA A 156 -5.49 20.86 -8.47
C ALA A 156 -6.06 20.70 -9.90
N ARG A 157 -6.58 21.79 -10.48
CA ARG A 157 -7.05 21.83 -11.87
C ARG A 157 -5.87 21.76 -12.84
N LEU A 158 -4.84 22.58 -12.62
CA LEU A 158 -3.62 22.56 -13.43
C LEU A 158 -2.96 21.16 -13.44
N MET A 159 -2.86 20.53 -12.27
CA MET A 159 -2.34 19.17 -12.15
C MET A 159 -3.19 18.15 -12.93
N SER A 160 -4.53 18.26 -12.84
CA SER A 160 -5.44 17.40 -13.61
C SER A 160 -5.25 17.57 -15.13
N GLU A 161 -5.05 18.80 -15.61
CA GLU A 161 -4.79 19.11 -17.03
C GLU A 161 -3.44 18.54 -17.50
N LYS A 162 -2.45 18.46 -16.61
CA LYS A 162 -1.10 17.91 -16.89
C LYS A 162 -0.97 16.40 -16.72
N LYS A 163 -1.93 15.75 -16.04
CA LYS A 163 -1.85 14.32 -15.70
C LYS A 163 -1.57 13.44 -16.93
N GLY A 164 -2.26 13.69 -18.04
CA GLY A 164 -2.09 12.91 -19.28
C GLY A 164 -0.64 12.92 -19.79
N ASP A 165 -0.04 14.11 -19.92
CA ASP A 165 1.34 14.29 -20.40
C ASP A 165 2.38 13.59 -19.49
N PHE A 166 2.14 13.62 -18.17
CA PHE A 166 3.04 12.98 -17.22
C PHE A 166 2.89 11.46 -17.22
N VAL A 167 1.64 10.97 -17.29
CA VAL A 167 1.36 9.54 -17.31
C VAL A 167 1.94 8.90 -18.56
N SER A 168 1.78 9.50 -19.74
CA SER A 168 2.33 8.95 -20.99
C SER A 168 3.87 8.93 -21.01
N ARG A 169 4.52 9.85 -20.29
CA ARG A 169 5.98 9.94 -20.24
C ARG A 169 6.62 9.03 -19.19
N TYR A 170 5.96 8.87 -18.05
CA TYR A 170 6.57 8.25 -16.87
C TYR A 170 5.83 6.97 -16.45
N ALA A 171 4.71 7.13 -15.73
CA ALA A 171 3.90 6.05 -15.20
C ALA A 171 2.53 6.58 -14.74
N PHE A 172 1.56 5.67 -14.58
CA PHE A 172 0.23 6.01 -14.06
C PHE A 172 0.25 6.54 -12.62
N SER A 173 1.05 5.91 -11.75
CA SER A 173 1.26 6.33 -10.36
C SER A 173 2.60 7.04 -10.17
N ILE A 174 2.67 7.90 -9.14
CA ILE A 174 3.87 8.68 -8.80
C ILE A 174 4.68 7.93 -7.72
N PRO A 175 5.89 7.42 -8.01
CA PRO A 175 6.68 6.66 -7.05
C PRO A 175 7.38 7.57 -6.03
N THR A 176 6.70 8.01 -4.97
CA THR A 176 7.34 8.82 -3.93
C THR A 176 8.34 8.02 -3.09
N ILE A 177 9.36 8.71 -2.56
CA ILE A 177 10.50 8.07 -1.89
C ILE A 177 10.09 7.18 -0.71
N ASP A 178 9.05 7.55 0.03
CA ASP A 178 8.55 6.78 1.16
C ASP A 178 7.96 5.44 0.74
N VAL A 179 7.22 5.42 -0.38
CA VAL A 179 6.63 4.20 -0.96
C VAL A 179 7.72 3.34 -1.61
N VAL A 180 8.63 3.95 -2.37
CA VAL A 180 9.77 3.25 -3.00
C VAL A 180 10.60 2.53 -1.95
N ARG A 181 11.01 3.24 -0.88
CA ARG A 181 11.80 2.65 0.21
C ARG A 181 11.07 1.54 0.94
N GLU A 182 9.75 1.65 1.11
CA GLU A 182 8.98 0.58 1.73
C GLU A 182 8.94 -0.67 0.86
N ILE A 183 8.81 -0.54 -0.47
CA ILE A 183 8.83 -1.66 -1.41
C ILE A 183 10.22 -2.33 -1.46
N VAL A 184 11.31 -1.55 -1.46
CA VAL A 184 12.69 -2.09 -1.48
C VAL A 184 12.96 -3.11 -0.35
N ARG A 185 12.29 -2.97 0.80
CA ARG A 185 12.42 -3.88 1.94
C ARG A 185 11.94 -5.31 1.67
N TYR A 186 11.22 -5.52 0.57
CA TYR A 186 10.69 -6.81 0.13
C TYR A 186 11.41 -7.36 -1.12
N SER A 187 12.52 -6.73 -1.52
CA SER A 187 13.42 -7.25 -2.54
C SER A 187 14.00 -8.62 -2.14
N PRO A 188 14.21 -9.57 -3.08
CA PRO A 188 14.10 -9.44 -4.54
C PRO A 188 12.66 -9.40 -5.06
N LEU A 189 12.43 -8.67 -6.16
CA LEU A 189 11.12 -8.42 -6.77
C LEU A 189 11.01 -9.06 -8.16
N VAL A 190 9.79 -9.42 -8.56
CA VAL A 190 9.37 -9.65 -9.95
C VAL A 190 8.17 -8.78 -10.27
N GLU A 191 8.30 -7.89 -11.26
CA GLU A 191 7.23 -7.01 -11.71
C GLU A 191 6.54 -7.58 -12.95
N ILE A 192 5.22 -7.64 -12.94
CA ILE A 192 4.40 -8.11 -14.07
C ILE A 192 3.49 -6.97 -14.52
N GLY A 193 3.48 -6.71 -15.83
CA GLY A 193 2.81 -5.54 -16.41
C GLY A 193 3.59 -4.26 -16.16
N ALA A 194 4.92 -4.32 -16.27
CA ALA A 194 5.81 -3.23 -15.91
C ALA A 194 5.72 -1.99 -16.83
N GLY A 195 5.04 -2.09 -17.97
CA GLY A 195 4.93 -1.04 -18.97
C GLY A 195 6.30 -0.61 -19.48
N SER A 196 6.62 0.67 -19.27
CA SER A 196 7.94 1.24 -19.61
C SER A 196 9.05 0.86 -18.62
N GLY A 197 8.73 0.22 -17.50
CA GLY A 197 9.69 -0.12 -16.44
C GLY A 197 10.07 1.07 -15.55
N TYR A 198 9.28 2.14 -15.53
CA TYR A 198 9.57 3.34 -14.73
C TYR A 198 9.70 3.04 -13.23
N TRP A 199 8.79 2.22 -12.68
CA TRP A 199 8.86 1.79 -11.27
C TRP A 199 10.09 0.92 -11.01
N ALA A 200 10.40 -0.04 -11.87
CA ALA A 200 11.62 -0.84 -11.78
C ALA A 200 12.89 0.04 -11.75
N MET A 201 12.98 1.07 -12.60
CA MET A 201 14.09 2.03 -12.59
C MET A 201 14.22 2.74 -11.24
N CYS A 202 13.12 3.26 -10.68
CA CYS A 202 13.13 3.91 -9.37
C CYS A 202 13.54 2.93 -8.26
N LEU A 203 13.04 1.69 -8.29
CA LEU A 203 13.33 0.66 -7.29
C LEU A 203 14.79 0.21 -7.33
N VAL A 204 15.37 -0.02 -8.51
CA VAL A 204 16.81 -0.34 -8.67
C VAL A 204 17.67 0.82 -8.19
N SER A 205 17.29 2.06 -8.53
CA SER A 205 18.01 3.26 -8.05
C SER A 205 17.97 3.39 -6.52
N ALA A 206 16.97 2.80 -5.87
CA ALA A 206 16.85 2.71 -4.41
C ALA A 206 17.49 1.45 -3.80
N GLY A 207 18.12 0.59 -4.61
CA GLY A 207 18.86 -0.60 -4.18
C GLY A 207 18.08 -1.92 -4.22
N ALA A 208 16.94 -2.01 -4.91
CA ALA A 208 16.23 -3.27 -5.10
C ALA A 208 16.86 -4.13 -6.22
N ASP A 209 16.90 -5.44 -6.01
CA ASP A 209 16.94 -6.45 -7.07
C ASP A 209 15.50 -6.64 -7.62
N ILE A 210 15.30 -6.42 -8.91
CA ILE A 210 14.02 -6.56 -9.61
C ILE A 210 14.20 -7.10 -11.03
N ILE A 211 13.30 -7.98 -11.45
CA ILE A 211 13.13 -8.41 -12.84
C ILE A 211 11.76 -7.93 -13.30
N ALA A 212 11.68 -7.26 -14.45
CA ALA A 212 10.45 -6.67 -14.95
C ALA A 212 9.99 -7.33 -16.25
N TYR A 213 8.71 -7.69 -16.31
CA TYR A 213 8.05 -8.22 -17.49
C TYR A 213 6.87 -7.36 -17.90
N ASP A 214 6.69 -7.21 -19.21
CA ASP A 214 5.46 -6.70 -19.81
C ASP A 214 5.13 -7.54 -21.03
N LYS A 215 3.84 -7.72 -21.31
CA LYS A 215 3.39 -8.49 -22.48
C LYS A 215 3.80 -7.82 -23.79
N ARG A 216 3.95 -6.50 -23.78
CA ARG A 216 4.29 -5.66 -24.92
C ARG A 216 5.20 -4.51 -24.44
N PRO A 217 6.48 -4.79 -24.12
CA PRO A 217 7.39 -3.73 -23.68
C PRO A 217 7.57 -2.68 -24.79
N PRO A 218 7.66 -1.38 -24.47
CA PRO A 218 7.97 -0.33 -25.45
C PRO A 218 9.33 -0.57 -26.12
N GLY A 219 9.51 -0.04 -27.34
CA GLY A 219 10.82 -0.02 -28.01
C GLY A 219 11.31 -1.36 -28.60
N GLY A 220 10.49 -2.42 -28.65
CA GLY A 220 10.81 -3.64 -29.40
C GLY A 220 10.89 -3.41 -30.92
N GLU A 221 11.70 -4.21 -31.64
CA GLU A 221 11.69 -4.19 -33.11
C GLU A 221 10.30 -4.56 -33.61
N PRO A 222 9.63 -3.71 -34.41
CA PRO A 222 8.26 -3.98 -34.83
C PRO A 222 8.25 -5.16 -35.81
N PRO A 223 7.42 -6.20 -35.62
CA PRO A 223 6.85 -6.84 -36.77
C PRO A 223 5.75 -5.91 -37.28
N TRP A 224 5.94 -5.37 -38.49
CA TRP A 224 4.93 -4.88 -39.43
C TRP A 224 3.47 -5.11 -38.99
N GLU A 225 2.99 -4.21 -38.14
CA GLU A 225 1.60 -3.80 -37.92
C GLU A 225 1.56 -2.96 -36.64
N TRP A 226 1.62 -1.64 -36.80
CA TRP A 226 1.56 -0.62 -35.73
C TRP A 226 0.24 -0.62 -34.92
N HIS A 227 -0.56 -1.68 -35.00
CA HIS A 227 -1.85 -1.82 -34.31
C HIS A 227 -1.77 -2.69 -33.04
N ASP A 228 -0.64 -3.36 -32.79
CA ASP A 228 -0.46 -4.30 -31.67
C ASP A 228 0.65 -3.95 -30.66
N GLY A 229 1.21 -2.75 -30.67
CA GLY A 229 2.26 -2.29 -29.73
C GLY A 229 1.75 -1.88 -28.33
N ASN A 230 2.68 -1.47 -27.45
CA ASN A 230 2.35 -0.83 -26.18
C ASN A 230 1.54 0.45 -26.45
N ARG A 231 0.31 0.53 -25.92
CA ARG A 231 -0.60 1.67 -26.19
C ARG A 231 -0.37 2.87 -25.28
N TRP A 232 0.54 2.74 -24.31
CA TRP A 232 0.70 3.70 -23.22
C TRP A 232 2.05 4.42 -23.23
N PHE A 233 3.11 3.79 -23.72
CA PHE A 233 4.46 4.33 -23.69
C PHE A 233 5.23 4.04 -24.98
N ASP A 234 6.00 5.03 -25.42
CA ASP A 234 6.82 4.95 -26.65
C ASP A 234 8.24 4.41 -26.40
N ASP A 235 8.75 4.51 -25.16
CA ASP A 235 10.14 4.15 -24.80
C ASP A 235 10.21 3.50 -23.41
N THR A 236 11.35 2.89 -23.10
CA THR A 236 11.63 2.21 -21.84
C THR A 236 12.52 3.04 -20.91
N TRP A 237 12.22 2.97 -19.62
CA TRP A 237 13.04 3.53 -18.53
C TRP A 237 13.96 2.49 -17.89
N PHE A 238 13.67 1.21 -18.12
CA PHE A 238 14.36 0.06 -17.58
C PHE A 238 14.31 -1.10 -18.56
N GLN A 239 15.19 -2.09 -18.41
CA GLN A 239 15.11 -3.32 -19.19
C GLN A 239 13.86 -4.11 -18.80
N VAL A 240 12.86 -4.11 -19.69
CA VAL A 240 11.62 -4.89 -19.52
C VAL A 240 11.65 -6.06 -20.50
N HIS A 241 11.51 -7.26 -19.98
CA HIS A 241 11.46 -8.48 -20.79
C HIS A 241 10.04 -8.69 -21.32
N GLU A 242 9.93 -9.15 -22.57
CA GLU A 242 8.63 -9.61 -23.08
C GLU A 242 8.20 -10.87 -22.32
N GLY A 243 6.99 -10.83 -21.75
CA GLY A 243 6.43 -11.94 -21.01
C GLY A 243 5.05 -11.60 -20.44
N ASP A 244 4.20 -12.62 -20.35
CA ASP A 244 2.84 -12.49 -19.81
C ASP A 244 2.81 -12.77 -18.30
N GLU A 245 1.59 -12.81 -17.75
CA GLU A 245 1.32 -13.11 -16.33
C GLU A 245 1.96 -14.43 -15.82
N SER A 246 2.26 -15.39 -16.69
CA SER A 246 2.82 -16.68 -16.29
C SER A 246 4.26 -16.55 -15.77
N MET A 247 4.94 -15.45 -16.09
CA MET A 247 6.28 -15.16 -15.58
C MET A 247 6.28 -15.01 -14.05
N ALA A 248 5.16 -14.62 -13.44
CA ALA A 248 5.01 -14.58 -11.99
C ALA A 248 5.30 -15.94 -11.34
N GLY A 249 4.87 -17.05 -11.99
CA GLY A 249 5.06 -18.41 -11.52
C GLY A 249 6.49 -18.95 -11.65
N ARG A 250 7.39 -18.23 -12.34
CA ARG A 250 8.80 -18.65 -12.50
C ARG A 250 9.68 -18.25 -11.33
N TYR A 251 9.21 -17.32 -10.47
CA TYR A 251 10.01 -16.71 -9.41
C TYR A 251 9.29 -16.73 -8.05
N PRO A 252 8.88 -17.90 -7.52
CA PRO A 252 8.18 -18.01 -6.23
C PRO A 252 8.97 -17.47 -5.02
N GLU A 253 10.30 -17.38 -5.15
CA GLU A 253 11.20 -16.84 -4.14
C GLU A 253 11.27 -15.31 -4.11
N ARG A 254 10.81 -14.64 -5.17
CA ARG A 254 10.76 -13.18 -5.28
C ARG A 254 9.40 -12.66 -4.86
N THR A 255 9.33 -11.45 -4.31
CA THR A 255 8.06 -10.78 -4.07
C THR A 255 7.42 -10.38 -5.40
N LEU A 256 6.18 -10.83 -5.64
CA LEU A 256 5.40 -10.39 -6.79
C LEU A 256 5.03 -8.92 -6.61
N PHE A 257 5.34 -8.09 -7.60
CA PHE A 257 5.01 -6.69 -7.64
C PHE A 257 4.07 -6.40 -8.81
N LEU A 258 2.90 -5.84 -8.51
CA LEU A 258 1.91 -5.40 -9.48
C LEU A 258 1.65 -3.91 -9.27
N CYS A 259 2.02 -3.07 -10.24
CA CYS A 259 1.77 -1.65 -10.17
C CYS A 259 0.88 -1.21 -11.33
N TRP A 260 -0.28 -0.64 -11.00
CA TRP A 260 -1.28 -0.22 -11.98
C TRP A 260 -1.64 -1.27 -13.04
N PRO A 261 -1.99 -2.50 -12.63
CA PRO A 261 -2.49 -3.49 -13.58
C PRO A 261 -3.72 -2.96 -14.34
N PRO A 262 -3.90 -3.31 -15.62
CA PRO A 262 -4.98 -2.76 -16.44
C PRO A 262 -6.37 -3.03 -15.84
N LEU A 263 -7.25 -2.04 -15.92
CA LEU A 263 -8.62 -2.14 -15.42
C LEU A 263 -9.44 -3.09 -16.31
N TYR A 264 -10.22 -3.97 -15.69
CA TYR A 264 -11.04 -4.99 -16.36
C TYR A 264 -10.25 -6.06 -17.14
N ASP A 265 -8.94 -6.19 -16.89
CA ASP A 265 -8.08 -7.19 -17.51
C ASP A 265 -7.68 -8.27 -16.48
N PRO A 266 -7.70 -9.57 -16.85
CA PRO A 266 -7.38 -10.67 -15.95
C PRO A 266 -5.90 -10.77 -15.58
N MET A 267 -4.99 -10.01 -16.21
CA MET A 267 -3.53 -10.11 -16.01
C MET A 267 -3.15 -10.18 -14.52
N ALA A 268 -3.72 -9.32 -13.67
CA ALA A 268 -3.40 -9.31 -12.23
C ALA A 268 -3.88 -10.57 -11.50
N ALA A 269 -5.11 -11.01 -11.79
CA ALA A 269 -5.67 -12.24 -11.22
C ALA A 269 -4.86 -13.46 -11.65
N SER A 270 -4.54 -13.58 -12.94
CA SER A 270 -3.74 -14.68 -13.48
C SER A 270 -2.31 -14.69 -12.93
N ALA A 271 -1.66 -13.52 -12.82
CA ALA A 271 -0.31 -13.42 -12.24
C ALA A 271 -0.29 -13.87 -10.77
N LEU A 272 -1.26 -13.43 -9.97
CA LEU A 272 -1.41 -13.87 -8.59
C LEU A 272 -1.69 -15.37 -8.50
N CYS A 273 -2.52 -15.91 -9.40
CA CYS A 273 -2.81 -17.33 -9.46
C CYS A 273 -1.54 -18.15 -9.71
N HIS A 274 -0.82 -17.87 -10.81
CA HIS A 274 0.42 -18.58 -11.16
C HIS A 274 1.47 -18.51 -10.05
N TYR A 275 1.67 -17.32 -9.48
CA TYR A 275 2.62 -17.12 -8.37
C TYR A 275 2.22 -17.90 -7.10
N ARG A 276 0.93 -17.91 -6.76
CA ARG A 276 0.40 -18.65 -5.59
C ARG A 276 0.52 -20.16 -5.78
N GLU A 277 0.24 -20.68 -6.97
CA GLU A 277 0.29 -22.11 -7.28
C GLU A 277 1.67 -22.70 -7.03
N VAL A 278 2.73 -21.99 -7.44
CA VAL A 278 4.12 -22.41 -7.22
C VAL A 278 4.65 -22.11 -5.82
N GLY A 279 3.83 -21.52 -4.94
CA GLY A 279 4.13 -21.34 -3.53
C GLY A 279 4.66 -19.96 -3.12
N GLY A 280 4.52 -18.95 -3.99
CA GLY A 280 4.83 -17.55 -3.72
C GLY A 280 4.19 -17.03 -2.43
N LYS A 281 4.88 -16.11 -1.76
CA LYS A 281 4.56 -15.73 -0.36
C LYS A 281 4.13 -14.30 -0.16
N THR A 282 4.58 -13.40 -1.04
CA THR A 282 4.37 -11.97 -0.84
C THR A 282 3.97 -11.32 -2.15
N LEU A 283 2.90 -10.53 -2.09
CA LEU A 283 2.44 -9.66 -3.16
C LEU A 283 2.51 -8.21 -2.67
N ILE A 284 3.05 -7.33 -3.48
CA ILE A 284 2.89 -5.90 -3.38
C ILE A 284 2.02 -5.45 -4.55
N TYR A 285 0.94 -4.74 -4.23
CA TYR A 285 0.02 -4.20 -5.21
C TYR A 285 -0.09 -2.68 -5.03
N VAL A 286 0.20 -1.92 -6.08
CA VAL A 286 -0.03 -0.47 -6.16
C VAL A 286 -1.21 -0.22 -7.08
N GLY A 287 -2.31 0.26 -6.51
CA GLY A 287 -3.55 0.54 -7.24
C GLY A 287 -4.74 0.76 -6.30
N GLY A 288 -5.95 0.68 -6.84
CA GLY A 288 -7.19 0.82 -6.09
C GLY A 288 -8.37 0.11 -6.74
N SER A 289 -9.36 -0.25 -5.92
CA SER A 289 -10.63 -0.83 -6.37
C SER A 289 -11.36 0.14 -7.29
N GLY A 290 -11.81 -0.33 -8.46
CA GLY A 290 -12.46 0.50 -9.48
C GLY A 290 -11.51 1.42 -10.26
N LEU A 291 -10.19 1.36 -9.99
CA LEU A 291 -9.17 2.08 -10.74
C LEU A 291 -8.28 1.17 -11.59
N THR A 292 -8.01 -0.04 -11.10
CA THR A 292 -7.02 -0.98 -11.66
C THR A 292 -7.44 -2.43 -11.41
N ALA A 293 -6.91 -3.37 -12.20
CA ALA A 293 -7.26 -4.80 -12.19
C ALA A 293 -8.74 -5.11 -12.45
N ASP A 294 -9.10 -6.38 -12.47
CA ASP A 294 -10.47 -6.86 -12.56
C ASP A 294 -11.09 -7.23 -11.20
N ASP A 295 -12.39 -7.51 -11.19
CA ASP A 295 -13.14 -7.86 -9.97
C ASP A 295 -12.67 -9.20 -9.36
N ASP A 296 -12.11 -10.08 -10.19
CA ASP A 296 -11.59 -11.38 -9.79
C ASP A 296 -10.34 -11.21 -8.94
N PHE A 297 -9.39 -10.38 -9.39
CA PHE A 297 -8.22 -10.02 -8.61
C PHE A 297 -8.60 -9.40 -7.25
N HIS A 298 -9.50 -8.42 -7.25
CA HIS A 298 -9.94 -7.78 -5.99
C HIS A 298 -10.65 -8.76 -5.05
N ARG A 299 -11.39 -9.72 -5.59
CA ARG A 299 -12.00 -10.80 -4.81
C ARG A 299 -10.95 -11.73 -4.23
N GLU A 300 -9.93 -12.08 -4.99
CA GLU A 300 -8.82 -12.86 -4.48
C GLU A 300 -8.05 -12.12 -3.38
N LEU A 301 -7.75 -10.83 -3.55
CA LEU A 301 -7.07 -10.03 -2.53
C LEU A 301 -7.77 -10.04 -1.17
N ARG A 302 -9.11 -10.02 -1.15
CA ARG A 302 -9.90 -10.10 0.11
C ARG A 302 -9.68 -11.41 0.87
N SER A 303 -9.26 -12.47 0.20
CA SER A 303 -8.91 -13.75 0.84
C SER A 303 -7.46 -13.79 1.34
N GLN A 304 -6.64 -12.82 0.95
CA GLN A 304 -5.23 -12.73 1.33
C GLN A 304 -5.06 -11.81 2.53
N LYS A 305 -4.01 -12.06 3.30
CA LYS A 305 -3.78 -11.32 4.54
C LYS A 305 -3.02 -10.03 4.25
N MET A 306 -3.70 -8.90 4.39
CA MET A 306 -3.08 -7.59 4.23
C MET A 306 -2.13 -7.28 5.40
N ILE A 307 -0.83 -7.17 5.09
CA ILE A 307 0.25 -6.81 6.01
C ILE A 307 0.32 -5.30 6.17
N ARG A 308 0.15 -4.52 5.10
CA ARG A 308 0.33 -3.06 5.12
C ARG A 308 -0.49 -2.39 4.03
N SER A 309 -0.92 -1.15 4.26
CA SER A 309 -1.59 -0.30 3.29
C SER A 309 -1.16 1.16 3.51
N VAL A 310 -0.67 1.79 2.45
CA VAL A 310 -0.22 3.19 2.44
C VAL A 310 -0.85 3.86 1.22
N LYS A 311 -1.58 4.96 1.41
CA LYS A 311 -2.03 5.81 0.30
C LYS A 311 -0.82 6.50 -0.33
N LEU A 312 -0.79 6.49 -1.65
CA LEU A 312 0.24 7.22 -2.39
C LEU A 312 -0.01 8.72 -2.30
N TRP A 313 1.03 9.50 -2.60
CA TRP A 313 0.87 10.89 -2.96
C TRP A 313 0.40 10.97 -4.41
N SER A 314 -0.90 10.78 -4.57
CA SER A 314 -1.54 10.56 -5.85
C SER A 314 -1.95 11.86 -6.53
N TRP A 315 -2.23 11.76 -7.83
CA TRP A 315 -2.91 12.83 -8.56
C TRP A 315 -4.22 13.24 -7.87
N PRO A 316 -4.62 14.53 -7.95
CA PRO A 316 -5.85 15.00 -7.32
C PRO A 316 -7.07 14.15 -7.67
N GLY A 317 -7.86 13.81 -6.66
CA GLY A 317 -9.06 12.99 -6.80
C GLY A 317 -8.82 11.48 -7.05
N THR A 318 -7.57 11.02 -7.02
CA THR A 318 -7.24 9.59 -7.15
C THR A 318 -7.02 8.98 -5.76
N ASP A 319 -7.66 7.84 -5.47
CA ASP A 319 -7.45 7.08 -4.23
C ASP A 319 -6.80 5.72 -4.55
N GLU A 320 -5.47 5.76 -4.70
CA GLU A 320 -4.64 4.59 -4.93
C GLU A 320 -3.72 4.35 -3.72
N ARG A 321 -3.39 3.08 -3.49
CA ARG A 321 -2.63 2.63 -2.33
C ARG A 321 -1.58 1.62 -2.76
N MET A 322 -0.45 1.64 -2.06
CA MET A 322 0.47 0.52 -1.99
C MET A 322 -0.03 -0.40 -0.87
N MET A 323 -0.29 -1.66 -1.22
CA MET A 323 -0.77 -2.69 -0.32
C MET A 323 0.16 -3.90 -0.38
N ILE A 324 0.48 -4.45 0.78
CA ILE A 324 1.35 -5.61 0.92
C ILE A 324 0.54 -6.74 1.49
N PHE A 325 0.57 -7.90 0.85
CA PHE A 325 -0.17 -9.09 1.24
C PHE A 325 0.75 -10.27 1.50
N SER A 326 0.45 -11.01 2.55
CA SER A 326 0.92 -12.39 2.73
C SER A 326 0.01 -13.30 1.93
N ILE A 327 0.59 -14.03 0.98
CA ILE A 327 -0.13 -14.96 0.11
C ILE A 327 -0.20 -16.34 0.77
N HIS A 328 -1.44 -16.83 0.90
CA HIS A 328 -1.72 -18.16 1.42
C HIS A 328 -2.29 -19.04 0.31
N ARG A 329 -1.90 -20.32 0.29
CA ARG A 329 -2.58 -21.29 -0.57
C ARG A 329 -4.03 -21.39 -0.10
N LEU A 330 -4.96 -21.35 -1.06
CA LEU A 330 -6.35 -21.68 -0.78
C LEU A 330 -6.38 -23.12 -0.27
N SER A 331 -6.87 -23.34 0.95
CA SER A 331 -7.12 -24.68 1.44
C SER A 331 -8.16 -25.31 0.52
N GLY A 332 -7.77 -26.31 -0.25
CA GLY A 332 -8.67 -27.00 -1.17
C GLY A 332 -9.91 -27.45 -0.41
N ARG A 333 -11.10 -27.07 -0.89
CA ARG A 333 -12.30 -27.86 -0.61
C ARG A 333 -12.09 -29.19 -1.32
N HIS A 334 -11.45 -30.14 -0.66
CA HIS A 334 -11.62 -31.55 -1.02
C HIS A 334 -13.07 -31.89 -0.65
N GLY A 335 -13.96 -31.68 -1.61
CA GLY A 335 -15.24 -32.36 -1.65
C GLY A 335 -14.94 -33.83 -1.91
N GLU A 336 -14.86 -34.63 -0.84
CA GLU A 336 -15.12 -36.06 -0.91
C GLU A 336 -16.60 -36.25 -1.27
N ALA A 337 -16.90 -36.20 -2.57
CA ALA A 337 -18.06 -36.88 -3.12
C ALA A 337 -17.62 -38.30 -3.48
N SER A 338 -17.65 -39.18 -2.49
CA SER A 338 -17.56 -40.62 -2.68
C SER A 338 -18.31 -41.31 -1.56
N ARG A 339 -19.61 -41.54 -1.80
CA ARG A 339 -20.34 -42.74 -1.39
C ARG A 339 -21.65 -42.81 -2.17
#